data_AF-A0A6A5UXQ5-F1
#
_entry.id   AF-A0A6A5UXQ5-F1
#
_cell.length_a   1.000
_cell.length_b   1.000
_cell.length_c   1.000
_cell.angle_alpha   90.00
_cell.angle_beta   90.00
_cell.angle_gamma   90.00
#
_symmetry.space_group_name_H-M   'P 1'
#
loop_
_entity.id
_entity.type
_entity.pdbx_description
1 polymer ?
#
loop_
_entity_poly.entity_id
_entity_poly.type
_entity_poly.pdbx_seq_one_letter_code
_entity_poly.pdbx_strand_id
1 'polypeptide(L)'
;MACVPLLLASGQILGTNTGSFRTPDLLSRLNLPLNFTSLASLNYATLYLILSPNVAGAVVGPLILSGAVFANRIVKKYDRTKLNTIAAAVHVVSWILQFVGHGKFEGRKPALLDNLVQAFFLAPLFVWYEMLFKLGFYKDLKKEVDAAIAVEITKLKAKKN
;
A
#
# COMPACT_ATOMS: atom_id res chain seq x y z
N MET A 1 -8.23 0.06 7.18
CA MET A 1 -6.93 -0.60 7.47
C MET A 1 -6.77 -1.96 6.79
N ALA A 2 -7.64 -2.96 7.01
CA ALA A 2 -7.48 -4.31 6.45
C ALA A 2 -7.50 -4.38 4.90
N CYS A 3 -8.13 -3.41 4.23
CA CYS A 3 -8.28 -3.41 2.77
C CYS A 3 -7.03 -2.92 2.02
N VAL A 4 -6.12 -2.17 2.66
CA VAL A 4 -4.96 -1.58 1.97
C VAL A 4 -3.95 -2.65 1.53
N PRO A 5 -3.58 -3.66 2.34
CA PRO A 5 -2.74 -4.77 1.87
C PRO A 5 -3.41 -5.55 0.72
N LEU A 6 -4.73 -5.70 0.75
CA LEU A 6 -5.49 -6.35 -0.33
C LEU A 6 -5.47 -5.54 -1.62
N LEU A 7 -5.62 -4.21 -1.53
CA LEU A 7 -5.47 -3.31 -2.68
C LEU A 7 -4.06 -3.38 -3.27
N LEU A 8 -3.04 -3.40 -2.42
CA LEU A 8 -1.65 -3.52 -2.87
C LEU A 8 -1.43 -4.85 -3.59
N ALA A 9 -1.83 -5.98 -2.99
CA ALA A 9 -1.65 -7.31 -3.56
C ALA A 9 -2.44 -7.50 -4.87
N SER A 10 -3.72 -7.12 -4.90
CA SER A 10 -4.53 -7.17 -6.12
C SER A 10 -4.01 -6.23 -7.20
N GLY A 11 -3.57 -5.02 -6.83
CA GLY A 11 -2.93 -4.06 -7.74
C GLY A 11 -1.64 -4.60 -8.35
N GLN A 12 -0.81 -5.29 -7.56
CA GLN A 12 0.39 -5.96 -8.06
C GLN A 12 0.06 -7.07 -9.06
N ILE A 13 -1.01 -7.85 -8.87
CA ILE A 13 -1.45 -8.85 -9.84
C ILE A 13 -1.92 -8.18 -11.13
N LEU A 14 -2.80 -7.19 -11.02
CA LEU A 14 -3.34 -6.48 -12.18
C LEU A 14 -2.24 -5.77 -12.99
N GLY A 15 -1.26 -5.18 -12.29
CA GLY A 15 -0.11 -4.52 -12.91
C GLY A 15 0.80 -5.47 -13.70
N THR A 16 0.74 -6.79 -13.45
CA THR A 16 1.59 -7.74 -14.20
C THR A 16 1.17 -7.87 -15.66
N ASN A 17 -0.05 -7.43 -16.00
CA ASN A 17 -0.60 -7.50 -17.35
C ASN A 17 0.00 -6.45 -18.30
N THR A 18 0.76 -5.49 -17.79
CA THR A 18 1.48 -4.53 -18.65
C THR A 18 2.67 -5.19 -19.33
N GLY A 19 3.01 -4.75 -20.53
CA GLY A 19 4.26 -5.14 -21.19
C GLY A 19 5.49 -4.86 -20.31
N SER A 20 6.55 -5.64 -20.52
CA SER A 20 7.84 -5.43 -19.85
C SER A 20 8.83 -4.83 -20.82
N PHE A 21 9.64 -3.88 -20.35
CA PHE A 21 10.85 -3.46 -21.07
C PHE A 21 11.93 -4.55 -21.04
N ARG A 22 13.03 -4.32 -21.75
CA ARG A 22 14.21 -5.20 -21.73
C ARG A 22 14.76 -5.30 -20.31
N THR A 23 14.71 -6.50 -19.74
CA THR A 23 15.07 -6.76 -18.35
C THR A 23 16.49 -7.30 -18.23
N PRO A 24 17.33 -6.72 -17.34
CA PRO A 24 18.60 -7.32 -16.97
C PRO A 24 18.44 -8.75 -16.46
N ASP A 25 19.45 -9.60 -16.69
CA ASP A 25 19.39 -11.02 -16.34
C ASP A 25 19.12 -11.27 -14.85
N LEU A 26 19.69 -10.43 -13.97
CA LEU A 26 19.47 -10.54 -12.52
C LEU A 26 17.98 -10.39 -12.17
N LEU A 27 17.32 -9.36 -12.69
CA LEU A 27 15.91 -9.10 -12.43
C LEU A 27 15.01 -10.19 -13.05
N SER A 28 15.37 -10.67 -14.24
CA SER A 28 14.69 -11.78 -14.88
C SER A 28 14.74 -13.06 -14.03
N ARG A 29 15.91 -13.40 -13.47
CA ARG A 29 16.09 -14.55 -12.56
C ARG A 29 15.27 -14.40 -11.27
N LEU A 30 15.17 -13.19 -10.75
CA LEU A 30 14.37 -12.89 -9.56
C LEU A 30 12.85 -12.85 -9.82
N ASN A 31 12.39 -13.00 -11.07
CA ASN A 31 10.99 -12.79 -11.46
C ASN A 31 10.49 -11.35 -11.23
N LEU A 32 11.36 -10.37 -11.46
CA LEU A 32 11.03 -8.95 -11.47
C LEU A 32 11.20 -8.37 -12.88
N PRO A 33 10.37 -8.77 -13.87
CA PRO A 33 10.40 -8.11 -15.16
C PRO A 33 10.09 -6.61 -15.00
N LEU A 34 10.62 -5.75 -15.85
CA LEU A 34 10.42 -4.28 -15.81
C LEU A 34 9.04 -3.94 -16.38
N ASN A 35 8.00 -4.50 -15.78
CA ASN A 35 6.60 -4.18 -15.97
C ASN A 35 6.12 -3.22 -14.87
N PHE A 36 4.87 -2.78 -14.95
CA PHE A 36 4.30 -1.82 -14.01
C PHE A 36 4.39 -2.30 -12.56
N THR A 37 4.12 -3.58 -12.30
CA THR A 37 4.21 -4.15 -10.94
C THR A 37 5.59 -3.99 -10.32
N SER A 38 6.65 -4.34 -11.04
CA SER A 38 8.01 -4.24 -10.51
C SER A 38 8.46 -2.78 -10.36
N LEU A 39 8.13 -1.92 -11.33
CA LEU A 39 8.47 -0.51 -11.29
C LEU A 39 7.76 0.23 -10.15
N ALA A 40 6.45 0.00 -9.99
CA ALA A 40 5.68 0.58 -8.90
C ALA A 40 6.19 0.05 -7.53
N SER A 41 6.46 -1.25 -7.43
CA SER A 41 6.96 -1.84 -6.19
C SER A 41 8.36 -1.33 -5.81
N LEU A 42 9.23 -1.11 -6.79
CA LEU A 42 10.53 -0.48 -6.58
C LEU A 42 10.37 0.99 -6.15
N ASN A 43 9.46 1.73 -6.78
CA ASN A 43 9.17 3.11 -6.40
C ASN A 43 8.67 3.18 -4.95
N TYR A 44 7.72 2.32 -4.55
CA TYR A 44 7.25 2.21 -3.18
C TYR A 44 8.37 1.84 -2.20
N ALA A 45 9.20 0.84 -2.53
CA ALA A 45 10.32 0.43 -1.69
C ALA A 45 11.31 1.59 -1.45
N THR A 46 11.69 2.30 -2.51
CA THR A 46 12.59 3.46 -2.43
C THR A 46 11.96 4.60 -1.64
N LEU A 47 10.71 4.94 -1.95
CA LEU A 47 9.98 6.00 -1.27
C LEU A 47 9.89 5.75 0.23
N TYR A 48 9.62 4.50 0.64
CA TYR A 48 9.47 4.16 2.06
C TYR A 48 10.80 4.11 2.79
N LEU A 49 11.87 3.73 2.11
CA LEU A 49 13.21 3.82 2.69
C LEU A 49 13.61 5.29 2.95
N ILE A 50 13.26 6.20 2.04
CA ILE A 50 13.53 7.64 2.18
C ILE A 50 12.66 8.26 3.27
N LEU A 51 11.35 7.98 3.28
CA LEU A 51 10.41 8.53 4.25
C LEU A 51 10.63 7.98 5.67
N SER A 52 11.14 6.77 5.77
CA SER A 52 11.31 6.05 7.02
C SER A 52 12.72 5.43 7.07
N PRO A 53 13.78 6.23 7.29
CA PRO A 53 15.17 5.78 7.30
C PRO A 53 15.52 5.03 8.60
N ASN A 54 14.74 3.99 8.91
CA ASN A 54 14.87 3.13 10.07
C ASN A 54 14.57 1.67 9.68
N VAL A 55 14.60 0.75 10.64
CA VAL A 55 14.38 -0.68 10.40
C VAL A 55 13.02 -0.96 9.76
N ALA A 56 11.94 -0.27 10.15
CA ALA A 56 10.62 -0.45 9.56
C ALA A 56 10.59 -0.13 8.06
N GLY A 57 11.23 0.98 7.64
CA GLY A 57 11.34 1.35 6.22
C GLY A 57 12.29 0.41 5.45
N ALA A 58 13.37 -0.04 6.08
CA ALA A 58 14.28 -1.02 5.47
C ALA A 58 13.61 -2.38 5.25
N VAL A 59 12.69 -2.80 6.13
CA VAL A 59 11.98 -4.09 6.03
C VAL A 59 10.80 -4.04 5.06
N VAL A 60 10.06 -2.94 4.99
CA VAL A 60 8.86 -2.87 4.14
C VAL A 60 9.19 -2.96 2.64
N GLY A 61 10.33 -2.42 2.21
CA GLY A 61 10.77 -2.48 0.81
C GLY A 61 10.90 -3.93 0.28
N PRO A 62 11.71 -4.80 0.91
CA PRO A 62 11.78 -6.22 0.58
C PRO A 62 10.44 -6.94 0.63
N LEU A 63 9.54 -6.59 1.55
CA LEU A 63 8.19 -7.18 1.62
C LEU A 63 7.36 -6.83 0.39
N ILE A 64 7.36 -5.56 -0.01
CA ILE A 64 6.63 -5.09 -1.20
C ILE A 64 7.20 -5.73 -2.48
N LEU A 65 8.53 -5.78 -2.60
CA LEU A 65 9.21 -6.43 -3.72
C LEU A 65 8.95 -7.95 -3.75
N SER A 66 8.87 -8.61 -2.60
CA SER A 66 8.49 -10.03 -2.51
C SER A 66 7.06 -10.26 -3.01
N GLY A 67 6.14 -9.35 -2.70
CA GLY A 67 4.79 -9.34 -3.28
C GLY A 67 4.81 -9.22 -4.81
N ALA A 68 5.67 -8.37 -5.36
CA ALA A 68 5.84 -8.22 -6.80
C ALA A 68 6.41 -9.48 -7.47
N VAL A 69 7.43 -10.10 -6.85
CA VAL A 69 7.99 -11.40 -7.29
C VAL A 69 6.89 -12.46 -7.30
N PHE A 70 6.10 -12.53 -6.23
CA PHE A 70 5.01 -13.48 -6.10
C PHE A 70 3.95 -13.27 -7.18
N ALA A 71 3.48 -12.03 -7.37
CA ALA A 71 2.51 -11.67 -8.40
C ALA A 71 2.99 -12.09 -9.81
N ASN A 72 4.24 -11.75 -10.17
CA ASN A 72 4.84 -12.12 -11.45
C ASN A 72 5.04 -13.64 -11.64
N ARG A 73 5.17 -14.41 -10.55
CA ARG A 73 5.26 -15.88 -10.60
C ARG A 73 3.88 -16.53 -10.77
N ILE A 74 2.88 -16.09 -10.02
CA ILE A 74 1.56 -16.74 -10.05
C ILE A 74 0.87 -16.56 -11.40
N VAL A 75 1.03 -15.41 -12.06
CA VAL A 75 0.44 -15.16 -13.39
C VAL A 75 1.10 -15.94 -14.52
N LYS A 76 2.27 -16.54 -14.27
CA LYS A 76 2.90 -17.51 -15.19
C LYS A 76 2.44 -18.95 -14.93
N LYS A 77 2.00 -19.24 -13.70
CA LYS A 77 1.65 -20.59 -13.25
C LYS A 77 0.17 -20.92 -13.42
N TYR A 78 -0.71 -19.95 -13.23
CA TYR A 78 -2.16 -20.15 -13.26
C TYR A 78 -2.82 -19.39 -14.41
N ASP A 79 -4.07 -19.74 -14.69
CA ASP A 79 -4.88 -19.06 -15.70
C ASP A 79 -4.99 -17.56 -15.41
N ARG A 80 -4.50 -16.76 -16.36
CA ARG A 80 -4.40 -15.31 -16.22
C ARG A 80 -5.78 -14.66 -16.14
N THR A 81 -6.76 -15.15 -16.89
CA THR A 81 -8.13 -14.62 -16.86
C THR A 81 -8.74 -14.77 -15.48
N LYS A 82 -8.70 -15.98 -14.91
CA LYS A 82 -9.18 -16.24 -13.54
C LYS A 82 -8.47 -15.39 -12.50
N LEU A 83 -7.13 -15.32 -12.55
CA LEU A 83 -6.36 -14.49 -11.61
C LEU A 83 -6.74 -13.01 -11.71
N ASN A 84 -6.88 -12.48 -12.92
CA ASN A 84 -7.28 -11.09 -13.15
C ASN A 84 -8.71 -10.83 -12.68
N THR A 85 -9.65 -11.75 -12.92
CA THR A 85 -11.03 -11.63 -12.45
C THR A 85 -11.07 -11.58 -10.92
N ILE A 86 -10.35 -12.49 -10.24
CA ILE A 86 -10.28 -12.50 -8.77
C ILE A 86 -9.62 -11.24 -8.25
N ALA A 87 -8.47 -10.85 -8.82
CA ALA A 87 -7.75 -9.65 -8.39
C ALA A 87 -8.60 -8.39 -8.59
N ALA A 88 -9.28 -8.25 -9.73
CA ALA A 88 -10.19 -7.13 -9.99
C ALA A 88 -11.36 -7.10 -9.01
N ALA A 89 -11.99 -8.25 -8.74
CA ALA A 89 -13.07 -8.35 -7.76
C ALA A 89 -12.61 -7.93 -6.36
N VAL A 90 -11.48 -8.46 -5.89
CA VAL A 90 -10.87 -8.07 -4.60
C VAL A 90 -10.53 -6.58 -4.57
N HIS A 91 -9.99 -6.04 -5.67
CA HIS A 91 -9.59 -4.63 -5.75
C HIS A 91 -10.80 -3.70 -5.62
N VAL A 92 -11.86 -3.97 -6.40
CA VAL A 92 -13.10 -3.17 -6.38
C VAL A 92 -13.81 -3.29 -5.04
N VAL A 93 -13.97 -4.50 -4.49
CA VAL A 93 -14.60 -4.70 -3.18
C VAL A 93 -13.81 -4.00 -2.07
N SER A 94 -12.47 -4.07 -2.10
CA SER A 94 -11.61 -3.41 -1.11
C SER A 94 -11.72 -1.88 -1.17
N TRP A 95 -11.92 -1.31 -2.36
CA TRP A 95 -12.20 0.11 -2.52
C TRP A 95 -13.57 0.49 -1.97
N ILE A 96 -14.62 -0.26 -2.32
CA ILE A 96 -15.98 -0.04 -1.81
C ILE A 96 -15.99 -0.08 -0.29
N LEU A 97 -15.37 -1.10 0.31
CA LEU A 97 -15.29 -1.22 1.76
C LEU A 97 -14.54 -0.06 2.42
N GLN A 98 -13.50 0.47 1.78
CA GLN A 98 -12.80 1.66 2.29
C GLN A 98 -13.66 2.91 2.22
N PHE A 99 -14.33 3.17 1.09
CA PHE A 99 -15.22 4.33 0.98
C PHE A 99 -16.41 4.24 1.94
N VAL A 100 -17.00 3.05 2.11
CA VAL A 100 -18.07 2.82 3.08
C VAL A 100 -17.55 2.98 4.51
N GLY A 101 -16.38 2.43 4.83
CA GLY A 101 -15.71 2.59 6.12
C GLY A 101 -15.51 4.06 6.50
N HIS A 102 -14.84 4.81 5.63
CA HIS A 102 -14.56 6.23 5.85
C HIS A 102 -15.83 7.10 5.84
N GLY A 103 -16.75 6.86 4.91
CA GLY A 103 -17.95 7.68 4.75
C GLY A 103 -19.02 7.44 5.82
N LYS A 104 -19.32 6.16 6.13
CA LYS A 104 -20.43 5.80 7.03
C LYS A 104 -20.00 5.69 8.50
N PHE A 105 -18.81 5.18 8.77
CA PHE A 105 -18.37 4.89 10.14
C PHE A 105 -17.45 5.96 10.72
N GLU A 106 -16.60 6.59 9.91
CA GLU A 106 -15.69 7.64 10.39
C GLU A 106 -16.27 9.06 10.26
N GLY A 107 -17.31 9.24 9.44
CA GLY A 107 -17.99 10.54 9.27
C GLY A 107 -17.09 11.67 8.75
N ARG A 108 -15.92 11.33 8.21
CA ARG A 108 -14.91 12.25 7.69
C ARG A 108 -14.87 12.11 6.17
N LYS A 109 -14.65 13.23 5.46
CA LYS A 109 -14.32 13.14 4.03
C LYS A 109 -13.05 12.31 3.88
N PRO A 110 -13.00 11.35 2.95
CA PRO A 110 -11.78 10.58 2.71
C PRO A 110 -10.64 11.54 2.39
N ALA A 111 -9.49 11.40 3.04
CA ALA A 111 -8.29 12.19 2.73
C ALA A 111 -7.85 12.06 1.25
N LEU A 112 -8.30 10.98 0.59
CA LEU A 112 -8.18 10.77 -0.85
C LEU A 112 -8.82 11.89 -1.70
N LEU A 113 -9.84 12.59 -1.19
CA LEU A 113 -10.50 13.69 -1.91
C LEU A 113 -9.72 15.01 -1.80
N ASP A 114 -8.88 15.16 -0.77
CA ASP A 114 -8.11 16.39 -0.53
C ASP A 114 -6.68 16.27 -1.09
N ASN A 115 -6.04 15.10 -0.95
CA ASN A 115 -4.72 14.83 -1.53
C ASN A 115 -4.58 13.35 -1.92
N LEU A 116 -5.18 12.99 -3.07
CA LEU A 116 -5.22 11.63 -3.60
C LEU A 116 -3.83 10.99 -3.69
N VAL A 117 -2.85 11.74 -4.20
CA VAL A 117 -1.49 11.26 -4.41
C VAL A 117 -0.86 10.91 -3.06
N GLN A 118 -0.88 11.84 -2.10
CA GLN A 118 -0.33 11.59 -0.77
C GLN A 118 -1.02 10.42 -0.06
N ALA A 119 -2.36 10.36 -0.12
CA ALA A 119 -3.12 9.29 0.50
C ALA A 119 -2.78 7.92 -0.10
N PHE A 120 -2.66 7.83 -1.43
CA PHE A 120 -2.32 6.59 -2.11
C PHE A 120 -0.90 6.12 -1.78
N PHE A 121 0.09 7.02 -1.82
CA PHE A 121 1.48 6.67 -1.56
C PHE A 121 1.76 6.37 -0.08
N LEU A 122 1.15 7.09 0.88
CA LEU A 122 1.44 6.92 2.30
C LEU A 122 0.63 5.82 2.97
N ALA A 123 -0.55 5.46 2.43
CA ALA A 123 -1.45 4.50 3.09
C ALA A 123 -0.79 3.14 3.39
N PRO A 124 -0.04 2.49 2.48
CA PRO A 124 0.61 1.22 2.81
C PRO A 124 1.66 1.34 3.92
N LEU A 125 2.45 2.42 3.94
CA LEU A 125 3.43 2.67 5.00
C LEU A 125 2.74 2.93 6.36
N PHE A 126 1.63 3.67 6.36
CA PHE A 126 0.84 3.91 7.57
C PHE A 126 0.28 2.60 8.16
N VAL A 127 -0.27 1.73 7.31
CA VAL A 127 -0.77 0.40 7.73
C VAL A 127 0.36 -0.47 8.27
N TRP A 128 1.54 -0.43 7.65
CA TRP A 128 2.73 -1.12 8.14
C TRP A 128 3.11 -0.67 9.56
N TYR A 129 3.15 0.64 9.80
CA TYR A 129 3.41 1.19 11.13
C TYR A 129 2.32 0.83 12.15
N GLU A 130 1.04 0.85 11.77
CA GLU A 130 -0.03 0.45 12.68
C GLU A 130 0.11 -1.02 13.11
N MET A 131 0.53 -1.91 12.20
CA MET A 131 0.83 -3.30 12.57
C MET A 131 2.01 -3.38 13.54
N LEU A 132 3.10 -2.63 13.28
CA LEU A 132 4.26 -2.59 14.18
C LEU A 132 3.90 -2.04 15.57
N PHE A 133 3.04 -1.02 15.64
CA PHE A 133 2.53 -0.49 16.90
C PHE A 133 1.72 -1.52 17.67
N LYS A 134 0.88 -2.31 17.00
CA LYS A 134 0.11 -3.41 17.62
C LYS A 134 1.03 -4.52 18.14
N LEU A 135 2.16 -4.74 17.49
CA LEU A 135 3.21 -5.67 17.94
C LEU A 135 4.09 -5.09 19.07
N GLY A 136 3.88 -3.84 19.46
CA GLY A 136 4.59 -3.20 20.57
C GLY A 136 5.90 -2.49 20.17
N PHE A 137 6.21 -2.37 18.88
CA PHE A 137 7.34 -1.59 18.39
C PHE A 137 7.01 -0.10 18.30
N TYR A 138 8.04 0.75 18.22
CA TYR A 138 7.92 2.19 17.95
C TYR A 138 6.92 2.93 18.86
N LYS A 139 6.88 2.60 20.15
CA LYS A 139 5.91 3.15 21.12
C LYS A 139 5.96 4.67 21.23
N ASP A 140 7.15 5.27 21.16
CA ASP A 140 7.29 6.73 21.28
C ASP A 140 6.78 7.45 20.03
N LEU A 141 7.10 6.92 18.83
CA LEU A 141 6.49 7.40 17.59
C LEU A 141 4.96 7.29 17.63
N LYS A 142 4.41 6.19 18.17
CA LYS A 142 2.96 6.04 18.35
C LYS A 142 2.38 7.17 19.22
N LYS A 143 3.03 7.49 20.35
CA LYS A 143 2.59 8.59 21.23
C LYS A 143 2.63 9.93 20.52
N GLU A 144 3.68 10.20 19.75
CA GLU A 144 3.80 11.44 18.96
C GLU A 144 2.69 11.56 17.92
N VAL A 145 2.42 10.47 17.18
CA VAL A 145 1.33 10.41 16.19
C VAL A 145 -0.03 10.62 16.87
N ASP A 146 -0.29 9.93 17.97
CA ASP A 146 -1.55 10.06 18.72
C ASP A 146 -1.75 11.49 19.24
N ALA A 147 -0.68 12.13 19.75
CA ALA A 147 -0.71 13.52 20.19
C ALA A 147 -0.98 14.50 19.04
N ALA A 148 -0.34 14.31 17.88
CA ALA A 148 -0.57 15.12 16.69
C ALA A 148 -2.02 14.98 16.18
N ILE A 149 -2.57 13.76 16.19
CA ILE A 149 -3.97 13.50 15.82
C ILE A 149 -4.92 14.22 16.79
N ALA A 150 -4.66 14.19 18.09
CA ALA A 150 -5.50 14.87 19.08
C ALA A 150 -5.54 16.39 18.87
N VAL A 151 -4.39 17.00 18.54
CA VAL A 151 -4.30 18.42 18.18
C VAL A 151 -5.12 18.72 16.93
N GLU A 152 -5.00 17.90 15.88
CA GLU A 152 -5.72 18.12 14.62
C GLU A 152 -7.24 17.95 14.78
N ILE A 153 -7.69 16.96 15.54
CA ILE A 153 -9.12 16.78 15.86
C ILE A 153 -9.67 18.01 16.59
N THR A 154 -8.90 18.60 17.50
CA THR A 154 -9.31 19.80 18.23
C THR A 154 -9.45 21.00 17.30
N LYS A 155 -8.50 21.20 16.37
CA LYS A 155 -8.58 22.26 15.35
C LYS A 155 -9.78 22.09 14.43
N LEU A 156 -10.05 20.87 13.96
CA LEU A 156 -11.20 20.57 13.10
C LEU A 156 -12.53 20.83 13.80
N LYS A 157 -12.64 20.52 15.10
CA LYS A 157 -13.82 20.85 15.91
C LYS A 157 -13.99 22.35 16.08
N ALA A 158 -12.91 23.08 16.36
CA ALA A 158 -12.94 24.54 16.51
C ALA A 158 -13.34 25.27 15.22
N LYS A 159 -12.97 24.74 14.04
CA LYS A 159 -13.34 25.31 12.72
C LYS A 159 -14.79 25.03 12.31
N LYS A 160 -15.47 24.10 12.99
CA LYS A 160 -16.86 23.70 12.72
C LYS A 160 -17.87 24.44 13.61
N ASN A 161 -17.40 25.08 14.69
CA ASN A 161 -18.16 25.98 15.55
C ASN A 161 -17.97 27.42 15.09
#